data_AF-A0A2V8JGB0-F1
#
_entry.id   AF-A0A2V8JGB0-F1
#
_cell.length_a   1.000
_cell.length_b   1.000
_cell.length_c   1.000
_cell.angle_alpha   90.00
_cell.angle_beta   90.00
_cell.angle_gamma   90.00
#
_symmetry.space_group_name_H-M   'P 1'
#
loop_
_entity.id
_entity.type
_entity.pdbx_description
1 polymer ?
#
loop_
_entity_poly.entity_id
_entity_poly.type
_entity_poly.pdbx_seq_one_letter_code
_entity_poly.pdbx_strand_id
1 'polypeptide(L)' 'MSKFKVGDHVERIGSLVPTYMRIGIVTQVIPDPKFPDQFTEYEVDFNSVKATFYENQLRLVAEGDSAAASK' A
#
# COMPACT_ATOMS: atom_id res chain seq x y z
N MET A 1 -8.90 -4.96 -12.98
CA MET A 1 -8.97 -3.64 -12.31
C MET A 1 -8.04 -3.65 -11.10
N SER A 2 -7.21 -2.63 -10.91
CA SER A 2 -6.29 -2.57 -9.77
C SER A 2 -7.07 -2.42 -8.45
N LYS A 3 -6.67 -3.17 -7.43
CA LYS A 3 -7.31 -3.15 -6.11
C LYS A 3 -7.05 -1.88 -5.32
N PHE A 4 -5.91 -1.24 -5.57
CA PHE A 4 -5.52 0.03 -4.95
C PHE A 4 -5.37 1.13 -6.01
N LYS A 5 -5.45 2.38 -5.56
CA LYS A 5 -5.21 3.59 -6.37
C LYS A 5 -4.23 4.54 -5.69
N VAL A 6 -3.66 5.46 -6.47
CA VAL A 6 -2.81 6.52 -5.95
C VAL A 6 -3.56 7.31 -4.86
N GLY A 7 -2.91 7.54 -3.73
CA GLY A 7 -3.46 8.19 -2.54
C GLY A 7 -4.07 7.23 -1.51
N ASP A 8 -4.24 5.94 -1.82
CA ASP A 8 -4.71 4.98 -0.83
C ASP A 8 -3.67 4.76 0.27
N HIS A 9 -4.11 4.75 1.52
CA HIS A 9 -3.30 4.31 2.66
C HIS A 9 -3.30 2.79 2.72
N VAL A 10 -2.11 2.20 2.76
CA VAL A 10 -1.93 0.76 2.78
C VAL A 10 -1.02 0.32 3.91
N GLU A 11 -1.36 -0.81 4.53
CA GLU A 11 -0.50 -1.55 5.43
C GLU A 11 0.25 -2.62 4.63
N ARG A 12 1.58 -2.65 4.77
CA ARG A 12 2.39 -3.76 4.27
C ARG A 12 2.22 -4.96 5.20
N ILE A 13 1.81 -6.09 4.64
CA ILE A 13 1.56 -7.34 5.38
C ILE A 13 2.66 -8.37 5.10
N GLY A 14 3.10 -9.07 6.15
CA GLY A 14 4.17 -10.08 6.08
C GLY A 14 4.78 -10.34 7.45
N SER A 15 5.52 -11.44 7.61
CA SER A 15 6.12 -11.86 8.89
C SER A 15 7.29 -10.99 9.34
N LEU A 16 7.97 -10.29 8.43
CA LEU A 16 9.17 -9.50 8.68
C LEU A 16 9.06 -8.11 8.08
N VAL A 17 7.98 -7.40 8.40
CA VAL A 17 7.80 -6.00 7.99
C VAL A 17 8.42 -5.10 9.06
N PRO A 18 9.48 -4.32 8.75
CA PRO A 18 10.02 -3.34 9.69
C PRO A 18 8.95 -2.30 10.05
N THR A 19 8.92 -1.84 11.30
CA THR A 19 7.90 -0.89 11.78
C THR A 19 7.84 0.39 10.93
N TYR A 20 8.98 0.87 10.43
CA TYR A 20 9.06 2.06 9.57
C TYR A 20 8.55 1.84 8.13
N MET A 21 8.26 0.60 7.73
CA MET A 21 7.64 0.26 6.45
C MET A 21 6.26 -0.37 6.63
N ARG A 22 5.59 -0.11 7.76
CA ARG A 22 4.30 -0.73 8.06
C ARG A 22 3.15 -0.06 7.32
N ILE A 23 3.08 1.27 7.38
CA ILE A 23 1.98 2.06 6.80
C ILE A 23 2.57 3.05 5.80
N GLY A 24 2.03 3.08 4.60
CA GLY A 24 2.46 4.00 3.56
C GLY A 24 1.31 4.41 2.65
N ILE A 25 1.62 5.27 1.68
CA ILE A 25 0.65 5.80 0.71
C ILE A 25 1.05 5.32 -0.67
N VAL A 26 0.09 4.82 -1.45
CA VAL A 26 0.34 4.45 -2.85
C VAL A 26 0.64 5.71 -3.66
N THR A 27 1.82 5.77 -4.27
CA THR A 27 2.26 6.88 -5.14
C THR A 27 2.14 6.54 -6.62
N GLN A 28 2.21 5.26 -6.98
CA GLN A 28 2.12 4.82 -8.37
C GLN A 28 1.49 3.42 -8.48
N VAL A 29 0.73 3.19 -9.56
CA VAL A 29 0.25 1.87 -9.98
C VAL A 29 1.02 1.48 -11.24
N ILE A 30 1.71 0.35 -11.20
CA ILE A 30 2.62 -0.14 -12.25
C ILE A 30 2.05 -1.47 -12.78
N PRO A 31 1.24 -1.45 -13.85
CA PRO A 31 0.68 -2.66 -14.42
C PRO A 31 1.76 -3.45 -15.20
N ASP A 32 1.74 -4.78 -15.08
CA ASP A 32 2.55 -5.64 -15.94
C ASP A 32 2.06 -5.57 -17.41
N PRO A 33 2.96 -5.43 -18.40
CA PRO A 33 2.55 -5.25 -19.80
C PRO A 33 1.92 -6.49 -20.44
N LYS A 34 2.13 -7.69 -19.90
CA LYS A 34 1.59 -8.95 -20.42
C LYS A 34 0.35 -9.41 -19.65
N PHE A 35 0.31 -9.15 -18.35
CA PHE A 35 -0.74 -9.61 -17.44
C PHE A 35 -1.11 -8.51 -16.42
N PRO A 36 -1.69 -7.40 -16.88
CA PRO A 36 -1.97 -6.24 -16.03
C PRO A 36 -2.86 -6.58 -14.84
N ASP A 37 -3.77 -7.54 -14.96
CA ASP A 37 -4.67 -7.91 -13.86
C ASP A 37 -4.06 -8.89 -12.83
N GLN A 38 -2.88 -9.49 -13.09
CA GLN A 38 -2.29 -10.51 -12.21
C GLN A 38 -1.01 -10.04 -11.51
N PHE A 39 -0.20 -9.23 -12.19
CA PHE A 39 1.11 -8.81 -11.68
C PHE A 39 1.22 -7.27 -11.59
N THR A 40 0.13 -6.59 -11.26
CA THR A 40 0.22 -5.16 -10.93
C THR A 40 1.05 -4.96 -9.67
N GLU A 41 2.06 -4.10 -9.79
CA GLU A 41 2.87 -3.61 -8.69
C GLU A 41 2.41 -2.21 -8.27
N TYR A 42 2.67 -1.86 -7.02
CA TYR A 42 2.31 -0.59 -6.42
C TYR A 42 3.55 0.03 -5.78
N GLU A 43 3.92 1.24 -6.19
CA GLU A 43 4.89 2.04 -5.45
C GLU A 43 4.22 2.63 -4.21
N VAL A 44 4.83 2.40 -3.05
CA VAL A 44 4.33 2.88 -1.77
C VAL A 44 5.41 3.72 -1.10
N ASP A 45 5.02 4.91 -0.65
CA ASP A 45 5.85 5.82 0.13
C ASP A 45 5.58 5.64 1.63
N PHE A 46 6.62 5.26 2.38
CA PHE A 46 6.60 5.10 3.84
C PHE A 46 7.25 6.30 4.56
N ASN A 47 7.16 7.50 3.99
CA ASN A 47 7.78 8.76 4.42
C ASN A 47 9.31 8.80 4.33
N SER A 48 10.00 7.70 4.66
CA SER A 48 11.47 7.61 4.65
C SER A 48 12.02 6.81 3.46
N VAL A 49 11.19 6.01 2.81
CA VAL A 49 11.59 5.11 1.73
C VAL A 49 10.39 4.82 0.82
N LYS A 50 10.67 4.76 -0.48
CA LYS A 50 9.73 4.27 -1.49
C LYS A 50 10.14 2.88 -1.92
N ALA A 51 9.16 1.98 -2.07
CA ALA A 51 9.40 0.63 -2.55
C ALA A 51 8.17 0.09 -3.29
N THR A 52 8.39 -0.88 -4.18
CA THR A 52 7.34 -1.54 -4.95
C THR A 52 6.89 -2.84 -4.27
N PHE A 53 5.58 -3.10 -4.32
CA PHE A 53 4.97 -4.29 -3.74
C PHE A 53 3.87 -4.84 -4.64
N TYR A 54 3.68 -6.15 -4.58
CA TYR A 54 2.52 -6.80 -5.19
C TYR A 54 1.27 -6.60 -4.33
N GLU A 55 0.11 -6.76 -4.98
CA GLU A 55 -1.19 -6.60 -4.35
C GLU A 55 -1.36 -7.45 -3.07
N ASN A 56 -0.84 -8.68 -3.07
CA ASN A 56 -0.95 -9.61 -1.95
C ASN A 56 -0.05 -9.26 -0.75
N GLN A 57 0.84 -8.28 -0.89
CA GLN A 57 1.71 -7.78 0.17
C GLN A 57 1.15 -6.51 0.84
N LEU A 58 0.00 -6.02 0.36
CA LEU A 58 -0.62 -4.79 0.83
C LEU A 58 -2.05 -5.06 1.30
N ARG A 59 -2.49 -4.27 2.27
CA ARG A 59 -3.87 -4.24 2.76
C ARG A 59 -4.32 -2.79 2.84
N LEU A 60 -5.52 -2.50 2.32
CA LEU A 60 -6.10 -1.17 2.44
C LEU A 60 -6.35 -0.86 3.92
N VAL A 61 -5.86 0.29 4.38
CA VAL A 61 -6.21 0.84 5.69
C VAL A 61 -7.43 1.71 5.46
N ALA A 62 -8.59 1.28 5.94
CA ALA A 62 -9.78 2.11 5.88
C ALA A 62 -9.53 3.39 6.71
N GLU A 63 -9.91 4.56 6.16
CA GLU A 63 -10.05 5.79 6.95
C GLU A 63 -11.20 5.61 7.93
N GLY A 64 -10.93 4.95 9.05
CA GLY A 64 -11.95 4.48 9.97
C GLY A 64 -11.53 4.47 11.44
N ASP A 65 -10.46 5.17 11.83
CA ASP A 65 -10.16 5.37 13.25
C ASP A 65 -9.34 6.64 13.58
N SER A 66 -9.52 7.72 12.82
CA SER A 66 -9.04 9.07 13.20
C SER A 66 -10.13 9.93 13.85
N ALA A 67 -11.16 9.33 14.45
CA ALA A 67 -12.29 10.05 15.06
C ALA A 67 -12.70 9.54 16.47
N ALA A 68 -11.78 8.98 17.25
CA ALA A 68 -12.07 8.57 18.64
C ALA A 68 -10.86 8.72 19.59
N ALA A 69 -10.19 9.88 19.59
CA ALA A 69 -9.30 10.25 20.69
C ALA A 69 -9.22 11.77 20.85
N SER A 70 -10.31 12.37 21.29
CA SER A 70 -10.27 13.65 22.00
C SER A 70 -11.24 13.53 23.15
N LYS A 71 -10.70 13.24 24.33
CA LYS A 71 -11.39 13.32 25.61
C LYS A 71 -10.85 14.53 26.36
#